data_AF-A0A1Q7KN12-F1
#
_entry.id   AF-A0A1Q7KN12-F1
#
_cell.length_a   1.000
_cell.length_b   1.000
_cell.length_c   1.000
_cell.angle_alpha   90.00
_cell.angle_beta   90.00
_cell.angle_gamma   90.00
#
_symmetry.space_group_name_H-M   'P 1'
#
loop_
_entity.id
_entity.type
_entity.pdbx_description
1 polymer ?
#
loop_
_entity_poly.entity_id
_entity_poly.type
_entity_poly.pdbx_seq_one_letter_code
_entity_poly.pdbx_strand_id
1 'polypeptide(L)'
;MWRVLPAQDTTHAVQQQDTTQAAAAFQGQVPSSHTVVRGETLWSISQMYYNDPLLWPEIYRLNTAVIEDPHWIYPGEVLNLSEVVTVAQGGDTTVVRAPDTTSAAADTVRADTIAAVVPTDTAAAPIDTIPADTTQLIVEPPPPTVAESYETIFDRRRTNQQVVQDVLRAYVHQPYRPIRAGEFYAAGFLSEAERLPWGQVLGATAVPAIHRLTERTSATTFDEIAIRPPRNASYHVGDSLLLARLDPGFTFGNWGDIVVPVGIARVTSIEERQVLSQVVVQFARIHEGHVAMPLEPFRDPGQVRPTPVAQGLTGRLLGPRDPHPIAGAQQFYFIDKGRRDGVTIGDIFEVYKPAQGFAGAASEEVRAVMMIVHIRERSATGLLLQISNPALDQGLPVRLVKKMPS
;
A
#
# COMPACT_ATOMS: atom_id res chain seq x y z
N MET A 1 -46.59 -44.98 15.37
CA MET A 1 -46.76 -43.77 16.19
C MET A 1 -45.36 -43.27 16.57
N TRP A 2 -44.86 -42.25 15.89
CA TRP A 2 -43.61 -41.56 16.23
C TRP A 2 -43.90 -40.06 16.24
N ARG A 3 -43.53 -39.36 17.32
CA ARG A 3 -43.85 -37.95 17.55
C ARG A 3 -42.65 -37.07 17.20
N VAL A 4 -42.91 -35.97 16.50
CA VAL A 4 -41.94 -34.93 16.20
C VAL A 4 -41.77 -34.01 17.41
N LEU A 5 -40.55 -33.57 17.69
CA LEU A 5 -40.24 -32.47 18.61
C LEU A 5 -39.48 -31.37 17.84
N PRO A 6 -39.81 -30.09 18.02
CA PRO A 6 -39.13 -28.99 17.35
C PRO A 6 -37.79 -28.67 18.03
N ALA A 7 -36.79 -28.30 17.23
CA ALA A 7 -35.57 -27.66 17.74
C ALA A 7 -35.89 -26.21 18.15
N GLN A 8 -35.33 -25.74 19.26
CA GLN A 8 -35.41 -24.34 19.69
C GLN A 8 -34.16 -23.58 19.25
N ASP A 9 -34.37 -22.38 18.70
CA ASP A 9 -33.33 -21.37 18.56
C ASP A 9 -32.88 -20.88 19.94
N THR A 10 -31.56 -20.83 20.17
CA THR A 10 -30.98 -20.10 21.30
C THR A 10 -29.77 -19.30 20.85
N THR A 11 -30.01 -18.13 20.26
CA THR A 11 -28.96 -17.13 20.00
C THR A 11 -28.54 -16.47 21.32
N HIS A 12 -27.40 -16.87 21.88
CA HIS A 12 -26.77 -16.10 22.97
C HIS A 12 -25.87 -15.01 22.39
N ALA A 13 -26.35 -13.76 22.45
CA ALA A 13 -25.51 -12.59 22.22
C ALA A 13 -24.52 -12.41 23.38
N VAL A 14 -23.23 -12.38 23.09
CA VAL A 14 -22.21 -11.96 24.05
C VAL A 14 -22.13 -10.44 24.00
N GLN A 15 -22.61 -9.78 25.06
CA GLN A 15 -22.45 -8.34 25.24
C GLN A 15 -20.97 -8.03 25.55
N GLN A 16 -20.27 -7.37 24.63
CA GLN A 16 -19.03 -6.68 24.96
C GLN A 16 -19.39 -5.43 25.76
N GLN A 17 -18.88 -5.34 26.99
CA GLN A 17 -19.14 -4.22 27.89
C GLN A 17 -18.25 -3.03 27.50
N ASP A 18 -18.84 -1.82 27.54
CA ASP A 18 -18.15 -0.57 27.22
C ASP A 18 -17.02 -0.26 28.22
N THR A 19 -15.77 -0.43 27.80
CA THR A 19 -14.60 0.09 28.55
C THR A 19 -14.40 1.59 28.24
N THR A 20 -15.41 2.42 28.54
CA THR A 20 -15.36 3.89 28.37
C THR A 20 -15.46 4.63 29.71
N GLN A 21 -15.09 3.98 30.81
CA GLN A 21 -15.20 4.53 32.17
C GLN A 21 -13.92 4.39 33.00
N ALA A 22 -12.84 5.04 32.53
CA ALA A 22 -11.70 5.46 33.37
C ALA A 22 -10.78 6.46 32.61
N ALA A 23 -11.29 7.66 32.30
CA ALA A 23 -10.48 8.76 31.76
C ALA A 23 -10.88 10.08 32.43
N ALA A 24 -10.44 10.28 33.67
CA ALA A 24 -10.53 11.58 34.33
C ALA A 24 -9.52 12.52 33.67
N ALA A 25 -9.98 13.65 33.13
CA ALA A 25 -9.14 14.58 32.39
C ALA A 25 -8.15 15.31 33.33
N PHE A 26 -6.85 15.04 33.18
CA PHE A 26 -5.80 15.90 33.70
C PHE A 26 -5.68 17.13 32.81
N GLN A 27 -6.01 18.31 33.32
CA GLN A 27 -5.77 19.57 32.62
C GLN A 27 -4.46 20.21 33.06
N GLY A 28 -3.65 20.64 32.09
CA GLY A 28 -2.75 21.78 32.24
C GLY A 28 -1.27 21.52 31.99
N GLN A 29 -0.72 20.39 32.45
CA GLN A 29 0.72 20.08 32.30
C GLN A 29 0.92 18.60 31.97
N VAL A 30 1.56 18.35 30.83
CA VAL A 30 2.11 17.03 30.49
C VAL A 30 3.31 16.79 31.44
N PRO A 31 3.32 15.72 32.24
CA PRO A 31 4.48 15.39 33.06
C PRO A 31 5.65 14.98 32.17
N SER A 32 6.89 15.27 32.55
CA SER A 32 8.05 14.89 31.73
C SER A 32 8.19 13.37 31.53
N SER A 33 7.56 12.56 32.38
CA SER A 33 7.44 11.12 32.18
C SER A 33 6.14 10.53 32.74
N HIS A 34 5.75 9.36 32.22
CA HIS A 34 4.61 8.55 32.65
C HIS A 34 5.03 7.09 32.87
N THR A 35 4.51 6.44 33.92
CA THR A 35 4.76 5.02 34.18
C THR A 35 3.57 4.19 33.72
N VAL A 36 3.77 3.29 32.76
CA VAL A 36 2.72 2.48 32.13
C VAL A 36 2.00 1.59 33.15
N VAL A 37 0.68 1.68 33.19
CA VAL A 37 -0.20 0.82 34.01
C VAL A 37 -0.81 -0.30 33.15
N ARG A 38 -1.13 -1.43 33.78
CA ARG A 38 -1.71 -2.59 33.10
C ARG A 38 -3.05 -2.27 32.44
N GLY A 39 -3.07 -2.31 31.11
CA GLY A 39 -4.24 -2.01 30.27
C GLY A 39 -4.13 -0.70 29.49
N GLU A 40 -3.09 0.11 29.74
CA GLU A 40 -2.79 1.29 28.93
C GLU A 40 -2.13 0.92 27.60
N THR A 41 -2.25 1.83 26.64
CA THR A 41 -1.61 1.78 25.33
C THR A 41 -1.00 3.15 25.02
N LEU A 42 -0.03 3.22 24.10
CA LEU A 42 0.50 4.53 23.65
C LEU A 42 -0.62 5.44 23.08
N TRP A 43 -1.69 4.84 22.55
CA TRP A 43 -2.90 5.52 22.09
C TRP A 43 -3.72 6.13 23.24
N SER A 44 -3.96 5.38 24.33
CA SER A 44 -4.66 5.91 25.50
C SER A 44 -3.82 6.95 26.26
N ILE A 45 -2.49 6.78 26.30
CA ILE A 45 -1.56 7.72 26.94
C ILE A 45 -1.48 9.03 26.13
N SER A 46 -1.43 8.97 24.79
CA SER A 46 -1.48 10.18 23.95
C SER A 46 -2.82 10.91 24.04
N GLN A 47 -3.93 10.17 24.06
CA GLN A 47 -5.26 10.74 24.33
C GLN A 47 -5.35 11.40 25.72
N MET A 48 -4.70 10.82 26.73
CA MET A 48 -4.73 11.32 28.12
C MET A 48 -3.95 12.62 28.29
N TYR A 49 -2.74 12.71 27.70
CA TYR A 49 -1.83 13.84 27.95
C TYR A 49 -1.87 14.95 26.90
N TYR A 50 -2.07 14.61 25.62
CA TYR A 50 -2.06 15.59 24.53
C TYR A 50 -3.44 15.86 23.93
N ASN A 51 -4.46 15.12 24.36
CA ASN A 51 -5.82 15.14 23.81
C ASN A 51 -5.92 14.83 22.30
N ASP A 52 -4.83 14.38 21.69
CA ASP A 52 -4.75 13.89 20.32
C ASP A 52 -4.21 12.44 20.35
N PRO A 53 -5.07 11.44 20.08
CA PRO A 53 -4.67 10.04 20.11
C PRO A 53 -3.75 9.66 18.94
N LEU A 54 -3.55 10.54 17.94
CA LEU A 54 -2.65 10.30 16.81
C LEU A 54 -1.18 10.64 17.12
N LEU A 55 -0.88 11.21 18.29
CA LEU A 55 0.49 11.52 18.73
C LEU A 55 1.24 10.34 19.35
N TRP A 56 0.62 9.16 19.48
CA TRP A 56 1.28 7.94 19.94
C TRP A 56 2.60 7.57 19.20
N PRO A 57 2.78 7.81 17.88
CA PRO A 57 4.04 7.51 17.20
C PRO A 57 5.18 8.44 17.63
N GLU A 58 4.85 9.67 18.05
CA GLU A 58 5.83 10.64 18.53
C GLU A 58 6.28 10.31 19.96
N ILE A 59 5.35 9.84 20.81
CA ILE A 59 5.70 9.22 22.10
C ILE A 59 6.62 8.01 21.87
N TYR A 60 6.32 7.14 20.91
CA TYR A 60 7.20 6.01 20.59
C TYR A 60 8.58 6.50 20.11
N ARG A 61 8.64 7.49 19.22
CA ARG A 61 9.89 8.06 18.68
C ARG A 61 10.83 8.56 19.79
N LEU A 62 10.28 9.18 20.83
CA LEU A 62 11.04 9.66 22.00
C LEU A 62 11.48 8.54 22.96
N ASN A 63 10.88 7.34 22.86
CA ASN A 63 11.09 6.21 23.77
C ASN A 63 11.65 4.95 23.11
N THR A 64 12.19 5.04 21.89
CA THR A 64 12.82 3.91 21.17
C THR A 64 14.04 3.28 21.87
N ALA A 65 14.55 3.93 22.93
CA ALA A 65 15.58 3.37 23.81
C ALA A 65 15.02 2.45 24.93
N VAL A 66 13.70 2.44 25.12
CA VAL A 66 12.97 1.66 26.15
C VAL A 66 12.00 0.68 25.48
N ILE A 67 11.30 1.10 24.43
CA ILE A 67 10.34 0.29 23.67
C ILE A 67 11.00 -0.23 22.40
N GLU A 68 11.21 -1.55 22.31
CA GLU A 68 11.75 -2.20 21.10
C GLU A 68 10.70 -2.38 19.97
N ASP A 69 9.43 -2.65 20.32
CA ASP A 69 8.31 -2.79 19.38
C ASP A 69 7.13 -1.89 19.81
N PRO A 70 6.65 -0.96 18.96
CA PRO A 70 5.57 -0.03 19.33
C PRO A 70 4.23 -0.71 19.68
N HIS A 71 4.04 -1.99 19.35
CA HIS A 71 2.83 -2.74 19.72
C HIS A 71 2.86 -3.29 21.15
N TRP A 72 4.03 -3.36 21.79
CA TRP A 72 4.21 -3.93 23.13
C TRP A 72 4.82 -2.90 24.09
N ILE A 73 4.00 -2.41 25.01
CA ILE A 73 4.45 -1.71 26.22
C ILE A 73 4.10 -2.55 27.45
N TYR A 74 5.01 -2.62 28.41
CA TYR A 74 4.88 -3.44 29.60
C TYR A 74 4.53 -2.60 30.84
N PRO A 75 3.68 -3.09 31.76
CA PRO A 75 3.36 -2.37 32.99
C PRO A 75 4.61 -2.16 33.85
N GLY A 76 4.88 -0.90 34.22
CA GLY A 76 6.08 -0.49 34.96
C GLY A 76 7.15 0.20 34.12
N GLU A 77 7.02 0.24 32.78
CA GLU A 77 7.92 1.03 31.92
C GLU A 77 7.70 2.54 32.12
N VAL A 78 8.79 3.31 32.10
CA VAL A 78 8.76 4.77 32.27
C VAL A 78 9.01 5.43 30.92
N LEU A 79 7.99 6.10 30.38
CA LEU A 79 8.01 6.77 29.09
C LEU A 79 8.28 8.27 29.29
N ASN A 80 9.17 8.84 28.48
CA ASN A 80 9.45 10.27 28.40
C ASN A 80 8.42 10.97 27.48
N LEU A 81 7.88 12.09 27.95
CA LEU A 81 6.81 12.86 27.31
C LEU A 81 7.19 14.34 27.06
N SER A 82 8.42 14.75 27.34
CA SER A 82 8.79 16.17 27.42
C SER A 82 8.97 16.93 26.10
N GLU A 83 9.02 16.26 24.94
CA GLU A 83 9.37 16.89 23.64
C GLU A 83 8.29 16.79 22.54
N VAL A 84 7.07 16.32 22.84
CA VAL A 84 6.00 16.22 21.84
C VAL A 84 5.43 17.62 21.53
N VAL A 85 5.92 18.25 20.46
CA VAL A 85 5.49 19.59 20.03
C VAL A 85 4.22 19.52 19.16
N THR A 86 3.10 20.01 19.68
CA THR A 86 1.83 20.10 18.94
C THR A 86 1.84 21.28 17.95
N VAL A 87 2.15 21.02 16.67
CA VAL A 87 2.21 22.07 15.64
C VAL A 87 0.82 22.36 15.04
N ALA A 88 0.12 23.36 15.59
CA ALA A 88 -1.04 23.95 14.92
C ALA A 88 -0.57 24.83 13.73
N GLN A 89 -0.90 24.46 12.50
CA GLN A 89 -0.49 25.23 11.31
C GLN A 89 -1.50 26.33 10.92
N GLY A 90 -1.01 27.56 10.84
CA GLY A 90 -1.67 28.66 10.12
C GLY A 90 -0.82 29.93 10.03
N GLY A 91 -0.56 30.42 8.82
CA GLY A 91 -0.36 31.86 8.55
C GLY A 91 1.06 32.47 8.53
N ASP A 92 1.84 32.14 7.50
CA ASP A 92 2.55 33.10 6.59
C ASP A 92 3.67 34.08 7.09
N THR A 93 4.50 34.57 6.14
CA THR A 93 5.43 35.74 6.24
C THR A 93 6.72 35.60 7.10
N THR A 94 7.97 35.99 6.71
CA THR A 94 8.62 36.30 5.39
C THR A 94 10.18 36.37 5.49
N VAL A 95 10.91 35.84 4.47
CA VAL A 95 12.04 36.50 3.72
C VAL A 95 13.52 36.58 4.26
N VAL A 96 14.40 35.82 3.57
CA VAL A 96 15.73 36.18 2.97
C VAL A 96 16.90 36.68 3.86
N ARG A 97 18.08 36.02 3.76
CA ARG A 97 19.25 36.51 2.99
C ARG A 97 20.46 35.53 2.92
N ALA A 98 20.99 35.34 1.71
CA ALA A 98 22.35 34.84 1.44
C ALA A 98 23.24 36.01 0.93
N PRO A 99 24.58 35.90 0.90
CA PRO A 99 25.21 35.19 -0.22
C PRO A 99 26.49 34.39 0.11
N ASP A 100 26.91 33.64 -0.91
CA ASP A 100 28.16 32.89 -1.13
C ASP A 100 29.44 33.76 -0.97
N THR A 101 30.68 33.28 -0.90
CA THR A 101 31.36 32.27 -1.76
C THR A 101 32.67 31.72 -1.16
N THR A 102 32.97 30.44 -1.46
CA THR A 102 34.23 29.85 -1.96
C THR A 102 35.61 30.39 -1.50
N SER A 103 36.44 29.54 -0.89
CA SER A 103 37.72 29.03 -1.47
C SER A 103 38.38 27.94 -0.61
N ALA A 104 39.37 27.24 -1.14
CA ALA A 104 39.95 26.00 -0.62
C ALA A 104 41.41 26.12 -0.12
N ALA A 105 41.90 25.01 0.46
CA ALA A 105 43.28 24.50 0.50
C ALA A 105 44.16 24.73 1.75
N ALA A 106 44.99 23.69 2.01
CA ALA A 106 46.17 23.58 2.90
C ALA A 106 45.91 23.76 4.43
N ASP A 107 46.33 22.88 5.36
CA ASP A 107 47.56 22.08 5.60
C ASP A 107 48.52 22.74 6.64
N THR A 108 48.94 21.91 7.61
CA THR A 108 50.11 21.98 8.52
C THR A 108 50.23 22.96 9.74
N VAL A 109 50.82 22.42 10.84
CA VAL A 109 51.53 23.04 12.02
C VAL A 109 50.70 24.01 12.92
N ARG A 110 50.35 23.75 14.20
CA ARG A 110 51.06 23.41 15.46
C ARG A 110 51.68 24.62 16.24
N ALA A 111 51.31 24.70 17.53
CA ALA A 111 52.08 25.22 18.68
C ALA A 111 51.84 26.65 19.25
N ASP A 112 51.87 26.66 20.61
CA ASP A 112 52.27 27.67 21.60
C ASP A 112 51.30 28.80 22.08
N THR A 113 50.75 28.73 23.31
CA THR A 113 51.20 29.22 24.68
C THR A 113 50.76 30.70 24.93
N ILE A 114 50.43 31.26 26.13
CA ILE A 114 50.71 30.98 27.56
C ILE A 114 49.54 31.45 28.49
N ALA A 115 49.49 30.87 29.71
CA ALA A 115 48.82 31.28 30.97
C ALA A 115 49.06 32.77 31.43
N ALA A 116 48.52 33.36 32.51
CA ALA A 116 47.31 33.22 33.37
C ALA A 116 47.36 34.31 34.51
N VAL A 117 46.49 34.24 35.54
CA VAL A 117 46.63 34.79 36.94
C VAL A 117 46.14 36.24 37.27
N VAL A 118 44.94 36.35 37.91
CA VAL A 118 44.60 36.88 39.31
C VAL A 118 45.07 38.33 39.71
N PRO A 119 44.57 39.07 40.76
CA PRO A 119 43.48 38.88 41.77
C PRO A 119 42.45 40.05 41.92
N THR A 120 41.45 39.92 42.81
CA THR A 120 41.28 40.67 44.12
C THR A 120 39.80 40.70 44.58
N ASP A 121 39.56 41.01 45.86
CA ASP A 121 38.45 40.56 46.72
C ASP A 121 37.80 41.71 47.55
N THR A 122 36.56 41.51 48.04
CA THR A 122 35.95 42.14 49.25
C THR A 122 35.62 43.66 49.21
N ALA A 123 34.52 44.19 49.79
CA ALA A 123 33.22 43.68 50.28
C ALA A 123 32.27 44.87 50.63
N ALA A 124 30.95 44.65 50.82
CA ALA A 124 30.08 45.36 51.79
C ALA A 124 28.62 44.79 51.83
N ALA A 125 27.98 44.86 53.00
CA ALA A 125 26.56 44.55 53.31
C ALA A 125 26.01 45.69 54.23
N PRO A 126 24.87 45.65 54.99
CA PRO A 126 23.91 44.55 55.30
C PRO A 126 22.40 44.94 55.56
N ILE A 127 21.61 44.00 56.14
CA ILE A 127 20.46 44.13 57.11
C ILE A 127 18.97 43.91 56.66
N ASP A 128 18.41 42.78 57.15
CA ASP A 128 17.09 42.39 57.74
C ASP A 128 15.70 42.95 57.33
N THR A 129 14.69 42.06 57.22
CA THR A 129 13.65 41.77 58.26
C THR A 129 12.64 40.67 57.79
N ILE A 130 11.94 39.96 58.69
CA ILE A 130 11.04 38.79 58.46
C ILE A 130 9.55 39.08 58.87
N PRO A 131 8.61 38.11 58.99
CA PRO A 131 7.50 37.76 58.06
C PRO A 131 6.08 38.23 58.47
N ALA A 132 5.05 38.00 57.61
CA ALA A 132 3.67 37.71 58.05
C ALA A 132 2.79 37.06 56.95
N ASP A 133 1.80 36.29 57.41
CA ASP A 133 0.73 35.58 56.68
C ASP A 133 -0.49 36.50 56.42
N THR A 134 -1.32 36.22 55.39
CA THR A 134 -2.79 36.46 55.32
C THR A 134 -3.36 36.13 53.94
N THR A 135 -4.33 35.21 53.91
CA THR A 135 -5.21 34.90 52.77
C THR A 135 -6.17 36.06 52.45
N GLN A 136 -6.35 36.43 51.17
CA GLN A 136 -7.56 37.14 50.72
C GLN A 136 -8.15 36.55 49.44
N LEU A 137 -9.45 36.25 49.50
CA LEU A 137 -10.30 35.85 48.39
C LEU A 137 -10.59 37.07 47.51
N ILE A 138 -10.18 37.02 46.24
CA ILE A 138 -10.61 37.99 45.23
C ILE A 138 -11.83 37.41 44.53
N VAL A 139 -12.97 38.10 44.65
CA VAL A 139 -14.20 37.79 43.91
C VAL A 139 -14.04 38.32 42.50
N GLU A 140 -14.02 37.43 41.51
CA GLU A 140 -13.97 37.79 40.09
C GLU A 140 -15.36 38.25 39.60
N PRO A 141 -15.47 39.36 38.84
CA PRO A 141 -16.76 39.84 38.32
C PRO A 141 -17.32 38.88 37.25
N PRO A 142 -18.64 38.84 37.03
CA PRO A 142 -19.24 37.91 36.08
C PRO A 142 -18.77 38.19 34.63
N PRO A 143 -18.46 37.14 33.85
CA PRO A 143 -18.02 37.29 32.46
C PRO A 143 -19.13 37.86 31.57
N PRO A 144 -18.78 38.52 30.44
CA PRO A 144 -19.77 39.08 29.53
C PRO A 144 -20.65 37.98 28.91
N THR A 145 -21.95 38.27 28.81
CA THR A 145 -22.96 37.36 28.26
C THR A 145 -22.57 36.84 26.88
N VAL A 146 -22.35 35.53 26.76
CA VAL A 146 -22.19 34.85 25.48
C VAL A 146 -23.52 34.93 24.73
N ALA A 147 -23.52 35.60 23.57
CA ALA A 147 -24.62 35.50 22.64
C ALA A 147 -24.57 34.11 21.98
N GLU A 148 -25.42 33.18 22.43
CA GLU A 148 -25.51 31.83 21.88
C GLU A 148 -26.04 31.88 20.44
N SER A 149 -25.12 31.88 19.46
CA SER A 149 -25.44 31.58 18.07
C SER A 149 -25.49 30.06 17.90
N TYR A 150 -26.67 29.48 18.05
CA TYR A 150 -26.89 28.05 17.84
C TYR A 150 -26.70 27.69 16.34
N GLU A 151 -25.49 27.24 15.94
CA GLU A 151 -25.34 26.52 14.68
C GLU A 151 -26.16 25.22 14.77
N THR A 152 -27.29 25.18 14.07
CA THR A 152 -28.13 23.98 13.99
C THR A 152 -27.55 22.99 12.99
N ILE A 153 -28.09 21.77 12.95
CA ILE A 153 -27.59 20.64 12.13
C ILE A 153 -27.59 20.89 10.59
N PHE A 154 -28.02 22.08 10.16
CA PHE A 154 -28.03 22.54 8.77
C PHE A 154 -26.84 23.45 8.41
N ASP A 155 -26.09 23.99 9.39
CA ASP A 155 -24.97 24.93 9.18
C ASP A 155 -23.58 24.26 9.18
N ARG A 156 -23.38 23.36 8.21
CA ARG A 156 -22.17 23.40 7.37
C ARG A 156 -22.30 22.45 6.18
N ARG A 157 -22.57 23.03 5.00
CA ARG A 157 -22.18 22.37 3.75
C ARG A 157 -20.66 22.29 3.71
N ARG A 158 -20.07 21.15 4.12
CA ARG A 158 -18.75 20.77 3.62
C ARG A 158 -18.86 20.78 2.10
N THR A 159 -18.17 21.71 1.44
CA THR A 159 -18.12 21.71 -0.02
C THR A 159 -17.48 20.41 -0.48
N ASN A 160 -18.08 19.72 -1.46
CA ASN A 160 -17.56 18.44 -1.97
C ASN A 160 -16.05 18.49 -2.31
N GLN A 161 -15.54 19.68 -2.67
CA GLN A 161 -14.12 19.94 -2.91
C GLN A 161 -13.19 19.58 -1.74
N GLN A 162 -13.59 19.79 -0.47
CA GLN A 162 -12.74 19.51 0.69
C GLN A 162 -12.66 18.01 0.99
N VAL A 163 -13.79 17.30 0.91
CA VAL A 163 -13.82 15.82 1.02
C VAL A 163 -13.03 15.18 -0.13
N VAL A 164 -13.15 15.73 -1.35
CA VAL A 164 -12.35 15.30 -2.51
C VAL A 164 -10.86 15.58 -2.30
N GLN A 165 -10.46 16.72 -1.72
CA GLN A 165 -9.04 17.02 -1.46
C GLN A 165 -8.39 16.11 -0.42
N ASP A 166 -9.07 15.76 0.67
CA ASP A 166 -8.51 14.83 1.67
C ASP A 166 -8.46 13.38 1.17
N VAL A 167 -9.45 12.96 0.36
CA VAL A 167 -9.39 11.68 -0.37
C VAL A 167 -8.23 11.67 -1.38
N LEU A 168 -8.03 12.76 -2.13
CA LEU A 168 -6.90 12.90 -3.05
C LEU A 168 -5.54 12.89 -2.33
N ARG A 169 -5.42 13.49 -1.13
CA ARG A 169 -4.21 13.40 -0.30
C ARG A 169 -3.86 11.96 0.05
N ALA A 170 -4.84 11.13 0.41
CA ALA A 170 -4.61 9.70 0.65
C ALA A 170 -4.09 8.98 -0.61
N TYR A 171 -4.61 9.30 -1.79
CA TYR A 171 -4.15 8.71 -3.07
C TYR A 171 -2.75 9.19 -3.53
N VAL A 172 -2.35 10.42 -3.19
CA VAL A 172 -1.04 10.96 -3.57
C VAL A 172 0.10 10.21 -2.87
N HIS A 173 -0.07 9.83 -1.60
CA HIS A 173 1.01 9.34 -0.73
C HIS A 173 1.10 7.81 -0.54
N GLN A 174 0.39 7.00 -1.33
CA GLN A 174 0.67 5.55 -1.39
C GLN A 174 2.15 5.33 -1.79
N PRO A 175 3.00 4.71 -0.95
CA PRO A 175 4.40 4.48 -1.30
C PRO A 175 4.47 3.53 -2.50
N TYR A 176 5.20 3.94 -3.53
CA TYR A 176 5.43 3.09 -4.71
C TYR A 176 6.15 1.81 -4.28
N ARG A 177 5.52 0.67 -4.56
CA ARG A 177 6.08 -0.65 -4.33
C ARG A 177 6.60 -1.18 -5.67
N PRO A 178 7.91 -1.44 -5.82
CA PRO A 178 8.46 -2.04 -7.03
C PRO A 178 7.73 -3.34 -7.39
N ILE A 179 7.51 -3.51 -8.68
CA ILE A 179 6.89 -4.73 -9.22
C ILE A 179 7.86 -5.89 -9.04
N ARG A 180 7.35 -6.99 -8.51
CA ARG A 180 8.15 -8.20 -8.33
C ARG A 180 8.09 -9.05 -9.60
N ALA A 181 9.17 -9.76 -9.92
CA ALA A 181 9.20 -10.70 -11.05
C ALA A 181 8.02 -11.70 -11.02
N GLY A 182 7.65 -12.20 -9.84
CA GLY A 182 6.49 -13.09 -9.67
C GLY A 182 5.14 -12.44 -10.01
N GLU A 183 4.99 -11.13 -9.85
CA GLU A 183 3.76 -10.40 -10.22
C GLU A 183 3.69 -10.21 -11.74
N PHE A 184 4.80 -9.84 -12.37
CA PHE A 184 4.93 -9.80 -13.83
C PHE A 184 4.60 -11.17 -14.46
N TYR A 185 5.20 -12.26 -13.95
CA TYR A 185 5.01 -13.60 -14.50
C TYR A 185 3.66 -14.23 -14.18
N ALA A 186 3.00 -13.86 -13.07
CA ALA A 186 1.67 -14.37 -12.73
C ALA A 186 0.52 -13.56 -13.37
N ALA A 187 0.76 -12.30 -13.76
CA ALA A 187 -0.27 -11.39 -14.28
C ALA A 187 -1.07 -11.97 -15.44
N GLY A 188 -0.40 -12.64 -16.38
CA GLY A 188 -1.03 -13.05 -17.63
C GLY A 188 -1.40 -11.87 -18.52
N PHE A 189 -1.94 -12.18 -19.70
CA PHE A 189 -2.17 -11.19 -20.74
C PHE A 189 -3.20 -11.66 -21.79
N LEU A 190 -3.71 -10.72 -22.57
CA LEU A 190 -4.55 -11.01 -23.73
C LEU A 190 -3.67 -11.32 -24.95
N SER A 191 -4.03 -12.34 -25.73
CA SER A 191 -3.31 -12.73 -26.96
C SER A 191 -3.44 -11.71 -28.10
N GLU A 192 -4.36 -10.75 -28.00
CA GLU A 192 -4.65 -9.71 -29.00
C GLU A 192 -5.06 -10.25 -30.39
N ALA A 193 -5.58 -11.48 -30.41
CA ALA A 193 -5.81 -12.30 -31.61
C ALA A 193 -4.55 -12.60 -32.44
N GLU A 194 -3.36 -12.46 -31.85
CA GLU A 194 -2.08 -12.87 -32.44
C GLU A 194 -1.93 -14.41 -32.43
N ARG A 195 -1.34 -14.97 -33.48
CA ARG A 195 -0.96 -16.39 -33.53
C ARG A 195 0.39 -16.62 -32.86
N LEU A 196 0.36 -16.73 -31.53
CA LEU A 196 1.54 -17.01 -30.73
C LEU A 196 2.06 -18.45 -30.96
N PRO A 197 3.39 -18.67 -30.95
CA PRO A 197 4.01 -19.97 -31.22
C PRO A 197 3.92 -20.88 -29.99
N TRP A 198 2.77 -21.53 -29.81
CA TRP A 198 2.52 -22.43 -28.69
C TRP A 198 3.18 -23.80 -28.87
N GLY A 199 4.04 -24.17 -27.92
CA GLY A 199 4.32 -25.58 -27.62
C GLY A 199 3.19 -26.18 -26.79
N GLN A 200 3.07 -27.51 -26.79
CA GLN A 200 2.03 -28.24 -26.05
C GLN A 200 2.67 -29.03 -24.90
N VAL A 201 2.22 -28.79 -23.67
CA VAL A 201 2.61 -29.57 -22.49
C VAL A 201 1.98 -30.95 -22.59
N LEU A 202 2.81 -31.98 -22.64
CA LEU A 202 2.40 -33.39 -22.70
C LEU A 202 2.21 -34.00 -21.29
N GLY A 203 2.62 -33.26 -20.25
CA GLY A 203 2.51 -33.66 -18.84
C GLY A 203 3.85 -34.06 -18.23
N ALA A 204 3.80 -34.57 -17.00
CA ALA A 204 4.97 -35.04 -16.26
C ALA A 204 5.56 -36.32 -16.89
N THR A 205 6.89 -36.43 -16.92
CA THR A 205 7.60 -37.62 -17.44
C THR A 205 7.59 -38.79 -16.45
N ALA A 206 7.44 -38.52 -15.16
CA ALA A 206 7.34 -39.53 -14.12
C ALA A 206 6.05 -40.35 -14.24
N VAL A 207 6.19 -41.68 -14.39
CA VAL A 207 5.05 -42.61 -14.40
C VAL A 207 4.42 -42.67 -13.00
N PRO A 208 3.10 -42.41 -12.84
CA PRO A 208 2.46 -42.47 -11.53
C PRO A 208 2.57 -43.85 -10.89
N ALA A 209 3.13 -43.91 -9.68
CA ALA A 209 3.28 -45.15 -8.91
C ALA A 209 1.95 -45.84 -8.55
N ILE A 210 0.83 -45.12 -8.69
CA ILE A 210 -0.54 -45.64 -8.52
C ILE A 210 -1.30 -45.39 -9.82
N HIS A 211 -1.68 -46.45 -10.52
CA HIS A 211 -2.46 -46.36 -11.75
C HIS A 211 -3.92 -45.99 -11.42
N ARG A 212 -4.26 -44.70 -11.45
CA ARG A 212 -5.65 -44.21 -11.41
C ARG A 212 -6.16 -44.01 -12.83
N LEU A 213 -7.30 -44.62 -13.15
CA LEU A 213 -7.89 -44.74 -14.49
C LEU A 213 -8.29 -43.42 -15.18
N THR A 214 -8.10 -42.26 -14.56
CA THR A 214 -8.60 -40.96 -15.02
C THR A 214 -7.70 -39.75 -14.73
N GLU A 215 -6.51 -39.94 -14.14
CA GLU A 215 -5.66 -38.79 -13.78
C GLU A 215 -4.82 -38.30 -14.98
N ARG A 216 -5.19 -37.13 -15.51
CA ARG A 216 -4.26 -36.31 -16.31
C ARG A 216 -2.98 -36.11 -15.49
N THR A 217 -1.82 -36.32 -16.09
CA THR A 217 -0.54 -36.10 -15.42
C THR A 217 -0.45 -34.64 -14.97
N SER A 218 -0.43 -34.43 -13.64
CA SER A 218 -0.24 -33.13 -13.04
C SER A 218 1.20 -32.97 -12.58
N ALA A 219 1.85 -31.88 -12.98
CA ALA A 219 3.21 -31.56 -12.54
C ALA A 219 3.22 -30.55 -11.39
N THR A 220 4.20 -30.68 -10.53
CA THR A 220 4.52 -29.79 -9.41
C THR A 220 5.93 -29.20 -9.58
N THR A 221 6.32 -28.27 -8.71
CA THR A 221 7.68 -27.72 -8.73
C THR A 221 8.74 -28.82 -8.62
N PHE A 222 9.82 -28.70 -9.40
CA PHE A 222 10.93 -29.65 -9.59
C PHE A 222 10.61 -30.92 -10.38
N ASP A 223 9.34 -31.22 -10.67
CA ASP A 223 9.01 -32.29 -11.62
C ASP A 223 9.50 -31.95 -13.03
N GLU A 224 9.85 -32.98 -13.79
CA GLU A 224 10.16 -32.86 -15.21
C GLU A 224 8.89 -33.09 -16.06
N ILE A 225 8.68 -32.21 -17.03
CA ILE A 225 7.59 -32.26 -18.00
C ILE A 225 8.13 -32.39 -19.42
N ALA A 226 7.40 -33.10 -20.27
CA ALA A 226 7.64 -33.13 -21.70
C ALA A 226 6.80 -32.05 -22.41
N ILE A 227 7.43 -31.29 -23.31
CA ILE A 227 6.80 -30.24 -24.10
C ILE A 227 7.02 -30.56 -25.58
N ARG A 228 5.94 -30.67 -26.34
CA ARG A 228 6.01 -30.74 -27.81
C ARG A 228 6.26 -29.34 -28.37
N PRO A 229 7.38 -29.10 -29.08
CA PRO A 229 7.69 -27.78 -29.63
C PRO A 229 6.70 -27.39 -30.74
N PRO A 230 6.44 -26.07 -30.94
CA PRO A 230 5.75 -25.59 -32.13
C PRO A 230 6.57 -25.89 -33.40
N ARG A 231 5.91 -25.87 -34.56
CA ARG A 231 6.61 -26.01 -35.85
C ARG A 231 7.65 -24.90 -36.00
N ASN A 232 8.87 -25.27 -36.40
CA ASN A 232 10.02 -24.39 -36.61
C ASN A 232 10.58 -23.70 -35.35
N ALA A 233 10.23 -24.15 -34.14
CA ALA A 233 10.85 -23.66 -32.91
C ALA A 233 12.14 -24.42 -32.58
N SER A 234 13.20 -23.68 -32.24
CA SER A 234 14.45 -24.20 -31.68
C SER A 234 14.57 -23.78 -30.22
N TYR A 235 15.02 -24.70 -29.36
CA TYR A 235 15.27 -24.46 -27.94
C TYR A 235 16.71 -24.84 -27.62
N HIS A 236 17.26 -24.26 -26.55
CA HIS A 236 18.55 -24.60 -25.97
C HIS A 236 18.37 -25.05 -24.52
N VAL A 237 19.28 -25.90 -24.04
CA VAL A 237 19.32 -26.28 -22.62
C VAL A 237 19.58 -25.03 -21.78
N GLY A 238 18.76 -24.82 -20.76
CA GLY A 238 18.75 -23.60 -19.94
C GLY A 238 17.71 -22.56 -20.33
N ASP A 239 17.09 -22.64 -21.51
CA ASP A 239 15.99 -21.77 -21.92
C ASP A 239 14.85 -21.84 -20.89
N SER A 240 14.25 -20.69 -20.56
CA SER A 240 13.12 -20.60 -19.64
C SER A 240 11.82 -20.41 -20.42
N LEU A 241 10.81 -21.19 -20.07
CA LEU A 241 9.52 -21.28 -20.76
C LEU A 241 8.39 -20.90 -19.80
N LEU A 242 7.53 -19.99 -20.25
CA LEU A 242 6.25 -19.72 -19.60
C LEU A 242 5.29 -20.88 -19.90
N LEU A 243 4.74 -21.49 -18.86
CA LEU A 243 3.65 -22.44 -18.96
C LEU A 243 2.33 -21.69 -18.71
N ALA A 244 1.35 -21.86 -19.58
CA ALA A 244 0.06 -21.18 -19.47
C ALA A 244 -1.12 -22.09 -19.83
N ARG A 245 -2.29 -21.72 -19.32
CA ARG A 245 -3.60 -22.18 -19.77
C ARG A 245 -4.19 -21.08 -20.67
N LEU A 246 -4.88 -21.47 -21.74
CA LEU A 246 -5.61 -20.56 -22.61
C LEU A 246 -7.09 -20.63 -22.25
N ASP A 247 -7.65 -19.49 -21.82
CA ASP A 247 -9.08 -19.36 -21.56
C ASP A 247 -9.75 -18.58 -22.70
N PRO A 248 -10.85 -19.10 -23.29
CA PRO A 248 -11.53 -18.44 -24.39
C PRO A 248 -11.99 -17.02 -24.03
N GLY A 249 -11.45 -16.03 -24.72
CA GLY A 249 -11.68 -14.61 -24.41
C GLY A 249 -13.01 -14.06 -24.91
N PHE A 250 -14.11 -14.83 -24.90
CA PHE A 250 -15.40 -14.44 -25.49
C PHE A 250 -15.93 -13.10 -24.94
N THR A 251 -15.76 -12.83 -23.64
CA THR A 251 -16.10 -11.56 -22.97
C THR A 251 -15.31 -10.37 -23.52
N PHE A 252 -14.14 -10.61 -24.11
CA PHE A 252 -13.24 -9.61 -24.68
C PHE A 252 -13.31 -9.52 -26.22
N GLY A 253 -14.25 -10.21 -26.87
CA GLY A 253 -14.51 -10.04 -28.32
C GLY A 253 -13.27 -10.24 -29.20
N ASN A 254 -12.70 -9.15 -29.73
CA ASN A 254 -11.55 -9.18 -30.65
C ASN A 254 -10.17 -9.10 -29.97
N TRP A 255 -10.10 -9.13 -28.64
CA TRP A 255 -8.82 -9.17 -27.91
C TRP A 255 -8.20 -10.59 -27.82
N GLY A 256 -8.88 -11.61 -28.36
CA GLY A 256 -8.40 -13.00 -28.37
C GLY A 256 -8.47 -13.68 -27.01
N ASP A 257 -7.85 -14.86 -26.91
CA ASP A 257 -7.81 -15.67 -25.69
C ASP A 257 -6.99 -15.03 -24.57
N ILE A 258 -7.38 -15.36 -23.33
CA ILE A 258 -6.67 -14.98 -22.10
C ILE A 258 -5.55 -16.00 -21.87
N VAL A 259 -4.31 -15.52 -21.81
CA VAL A 259 -3.15 -16.33 -21.43
C VAL A 259 -3.01 -16.26 -19.92
N VAL A 260 -3.29 -17.37 -19.23
CA VAL A 260 -3.26 -17.50 -17.78
C VAL A 260 -2.02 -18.31 -17.36
N PRO A 261 -0.96 -17.68 -16.82
CA PRO A 261 0.23 -18.37 -16.34
C PRO A 261 -0.08 -19.42 -15.28
N VAL A 262 0.51 -20.61 -15.44
CA VAL A 262 0.42 -21.71 -14.46
C VAL A 262 1.78 -22.07 -13.86
N GLY A 263 2.88 -21.68 -14.50
CA GLY A 263 4.24 -21.90 -13.99
C GLY A 263 5.32 -21.46 -14.96
N ILE A 264 6.57 -21.71 -14.59
CA ILE A 264 7.77 -21.50 -15.40
C ILE A 264 8.56 -22.81 -15.36
N ALA A 265 8.99 -23.30 -16.53
CA ALA A 265 9.88 -24.44 -16.65
C ALA A 265 11.21 -24.04 -17.31
N ARG A 266 12.27 -24.79 -17.04
CA ARG A 266 13.59 -24.63 -17.67
C ARG A 266 13.93 -25.87 -18.47
N VAL A 267 14.37 -25.70 -19.71
CA VAL A 267 14.77 -26.79 -20.60
C VAL A 267 15.96 -27.55 -20.00
N THR A 268 15.79 -28.86 -19.78
CA THR A 268 16.79 -29.78 -19.26
C THR A 268 17.45 -30.58 -20.38
N SER A 269 16.67 -31.08 -21.33
CA SER A 269 17.15 -31.79 -22.51
C SER A 269 16.26 -31.55 -23.73
N ILE A 270 16.79 -31.86 -24.92
CA ILE A 270 16.11 -31.71 -26.21
C ILE A 270 16.15 -33.07 -26.89
N GLU A 271 14.99 -33.58 -27.28
CA GLU A 271 14.82 -34.85 -27.99
C GLU A 271 14.22 -34.59 -29.39
N GLU A 272 14.15 -35.62 -30.24
CA GLU A 272 13.72 -35.47 -31.64
C GLU A 272 12.30 -34.90 -31.83
N ARG A 273 11.41 -35.07 -30.84
CA ARG A 273 9.98 -34.73 -30.94
C ARG A 273 9.41 -33.95 -29.75
N GLN A 274 10.22 -33.76 -28.71
CA GLN A 274 9.84 -33.12 -27.47
C GLN A 274 11.06 -32.48 -26.80
N VAL A 275 10.79 -31.53 -25.92
CA VAL A 275 11.77 -30.85 -25.08
C VAL A 275 11.42 -31.24 -23.64
N LEU A 276 12.38 -31.77 -22.90
CA LEU A 276 12.18 -32.02 -21.47
C LEU A 276 12.51 -30.74 -20.71
N SER A 277 11.72 -30.45 -19.68
CA SER A 277 11.89 -29.22 -18.90
C SER A 277 11.51 -29.45 -17.45
N GLN A 278 12.33 -28.98 -16.53
CA GLN A 278 12.04 -29.00 -15.09
C GLN A 278 11.19 -27.79 -14.72
N VAL A 279 10.11 -28.00 -13.96
CA VAL A 279 9.29 -26.90 -13.40
C VAL A 279 10.10 -26.17 -12.32
N VAL A 280 10.36 -24.89 -12.51
CA VAL A 280 11.13 -24.04 -11.57
C VAL A 280 10.21 -23.20 -10.69
N VAL A 281 9.07 -22.78 -11.22
CA VAL A 281 8.07 -21.99 -10.50
C VAL A 281 6.68 -22.51 -10.83
N GLN A 282 5.80 -22.58 -9.84
CA GLN A 282 4.41 -22.98 -10.00
C GLN A 282 3.48 -21.87 -9.48
N PHE A 283 2.53 -21.44 -10.32
CA PHE A 283 1.49 -20.46 -9.99
C PHE A 283 0.11 -21.11 -9.84
N ALA A 284 -0.14 -22.19 -10.58
CA ALA A 284 -1.36 -22.98 -10.54
C ALA A 284 -1.04 -24.46 -10.81
N ARG A 285 -2.04 -25.34 -10.82
CA ARG A 285 -1.83 -26.74 -11.17
C ARG A 285 -1.46 -26.87 -12.66
N ILE A 286 -0.33 -27.50 -12.96
CA ILE A 286 0.14 -27.75 -14.34
C ILE A 286 -0.41 -29.10 -14.80
N HIS A 287 -0.93 -29.19 -16.03
CA HIS A 287 -1.51 -30.41 -16.61
C HIS A 287 -1.05 -30.63 -18.06
N GLU A 288 -1.21 -31.86 -18.54
CA GLU A 288 -1.31 -32.14 -19.98
C GLU A 288 -2.36 -31.23 -20.66
N GLY A 289 -2.02 -30.74 -21.85
CA GLY A 289 -2.88 -29.90 -22.69
C GLY A 289 -2.73 -28.40 -22.43
N HIS A 290 -1.97 -27.99 -21.41
CA HIS A 290 -1.50 -26.61 -21.27
C HIS A 290 -0.53 -26.25 -22.40
N VAL A 291 -0.29 -24.95 -22.60
CA VAL A 291 0.65 -24.44 -23.60
C VAL A 291 1.95 -23.97 -22.97
N ALA A 292 3.02 -23.95 -23.77
CA ALA A 292 4.32 -23.43 -23.40
C ALA A 292 4.80 -22.42 -24.46
N MET A 293 5.50 -21.37 -24.04
CA MET A 293 6.17 -20.40 -24.91
C MET A 293 7.47 -19.90 -24.27
N PRO A 294 8.42 -19.31 -25.03
CA PRO A 294 9.57 -18.64 -24.45
C PRO A 294 9.15 -17.59 -23.41
N LEU A 295 9.83 -17.57 -22.26
CA LEU A 295 9.56 -16.63 -21.18
C LEU A 295 10.05 -15.21 -21.54
N GLU A 296 9.18 -14.21 -21.47
CA GLU A 296 9.57 -12.80 -21.64
C GLU A 296 10.48 -12.37 -20.46
N PRO A 297 11.66 -11.78 -20.70
CA PRO A 297 12.57 -11.42 -19.59
C PRO A 297 12.02 -10.24 -18.78
N PHE A 298 11.68 -10.48 -17.51
CA PHE A 298 11.39 -9.40 -16.57
C PHE A 298 12.62 -8.49 -16.38
N ARG A 299 12.44 -7.20 -16.60
CA ARG A 299 13.41 -6.14 -16.25
C ARG A 299 12.89 -5.42 -15.01
N ASP A 300 13.67 -5.45 -13.94
CA ASP A 300 13.31 -4.73 -12.70
C ASP A 300 13.34 -3.21 -12.98
N PRO A 301 12.21 -2.48 -12.83
CA PRO A 301 12.20 -1.03 -12.96
C PRO A 301 12.93 -0.32 -11.80
N GLY A 302 13.23 -1.02 -10.70
CA GLY A 302 13.88 -0.48 -9.51
C GLY A 302 12.96 0.40 -8.66
N GLN A 303 13.56 1.05 -7.65
CA GLN A 303 12.87 2.03 -6.79
C GLN A 303 12.88 3.43 -7.42
N VAL A 304 12.10 3.63 -8.48
CA VAL A 304 11.88 4.96 -9.06
C VAL A 304 10.57 5.56 -8.56
N ARG A 305 10.54 6.89 -8.38
CA ARG A 305 9.33 7.61 -7.97
C ARG A 305 8.46 7.90 -9.19
N PRO A 306 7.20 7.43 -9.24
CA PRO A 306 6.27 7.78 -10.31
C PRO A 306 6.00 9.29 -10.35
N THR A 307 5.96 9.88 -11.54
CA THR A 307 5.64 11.30 -11.74
C THR A 307 4.12 11.47 -11.92
N PRO A 308 3.43 12.32 -11.13
CA PRO A 308 2.00 12.57 -11.32
C PRO A 308 1.68 13.19 -12.68
N VAL A 309 0.55 12.81 -13.28
CA VAL A 309 0.10 13.32 -14.58
C VAL A 309 -1.33 13.87 -14.46
N ALA A 310 -1.51 15.18 -14.66
CA ALA A 310 -2.81 15.84 -14.50
C ALA A 310 -3.79 15.60 -15.66
N GLN A 311 -3.28 15.28 -16.85
CA GLN A 311 -4.05 14.92 -18.05
C GLN A 311 -3.41 13.69 -18.70
N GLY A 312 -3.43 12.56 -17.99
CA GLY A 312 -2.84 11.33 -18.48
C GLY A 312 -3.66 10.65 -19.58
N LEU A 313 -3.02 9.69 -20.24
CA LEU A 313 -3.62 8.80 -21.23
C LEU A 313 -4.93 8.19 -20.70
N THR A 314 -6.01 8.35 -21.47
CA THR A 314 -7.33 7.78 -21.15
C THR A 314 -7.63 6.54 -21.99
N GLY A 315 -8.36 5.60 -21.40
CA GLY A 315 -8.74 4.34 -22.01
C GLY A 315 -10.00 3.74 -21.39
N ARG A 316 -10.18 2.44 -21.54
CA ARG A 316 -11.29 1.66 -20.99
C ARG A 316 -10.82 0.41 -20.28
N LEU A 317 -11.51 0.07 -19.20
CA LEU A 317 -11.42 -1.21 -18.53
C LEU A 317 -12.03 -2.29 -19.44
N LEU A 318 -11.27 -3.35 -19.72
CA LEU A 318 -11.75 -4.50 -20.48
C LEU A 318 -12.42 -5.54 -19.57
N GLY A 319 -11.92 -5.72 -18.34
CA GLY A 319 -12.49 -6.63 -17.33
C GLY A 319 -11.42 -7.42 -16.55
N PRO A 320 -11.82 -8.28 -15.60
CA PRO A 320 -10.91 -9.10 -14.82
C PRO A 320 -10.30 -10.25 -15.64
N ARG A 321 -9.07 -10.65 -15.31
CA ARG A 321 -8.43 -11.86 -15.87
C ARG A 321 -9.17 -13.13 -15.47
N ASP A 322 -9.47 -13.26 -14.17
CA ASP A 322 -10.18 -14.39 -13.59
C ASP A 322 -11.59 -13.93 -13.18
N PRO A 323 -12.67 -14.49 -13.75
CA PRO A 323 -14.03 -14.14 -13.36
C PRO A 323 -14.28 -14.47 -11.88
N HIS A 324 -14.48 -13.43 -11.07
CA HIS A 324 -14.85 -13.54 -9.66
C HIS A 324 -16.17 -12.80 -9.40
N PRO A 325 -17.06 -13.28 -8.51
CA PRO A 325 -18.33 -12.60 -8.22
C PRO A 325 -18.17 -11.21 -7.60
N ILE A 326 -17.02 -10.92 -6.99
CA ILE A 326 -16.69 -9.66 -6.32
C ILE A 326 -15.24 -9.28 -6.69
N ALA A 327 -15.03 -8.01 -7.03
CA ALA A 327 -13.69 -7.46 -7.23
C ALA A 327 -12.93 -7.42 -5.90
N GLY A 328 -11.74 -8.02 -5.87
CA GLY A 328 -10.87 -8.11 -4.69
C GLY A 328 -9.51 -7.47 -4.95
N ALA A 329 -8.87 -6.95 -3.89
CA ALA A 329 -7.51 -6.47 -3.98
C ALA A 329 -6.57 -7.57 -4.49
N GLN A 330 -5.48 -7.20 -5.16
CA GLN A 330 -4.52 -8.12 -5.80
C GLN A 330 -5.07 -8.92 -7.01
N GLN A 331 -6.29 -8.66 -7.49
CA GLN A 331 -6.76 -9.21 -8.76
C GLN A 331 -6.14 -8.49 -9.97
N PHE A 332 -6.02 -9.22 -11.08
CA PHE A 332 -5.57 -8.70 -12.37
C PHE A 332 -6.74 -8.27 -13.25
N TYR A 333 -6.65 -7.08 -13.84
CA TYR A 333 -7.63 -6.52 -14.78
C TYR A 333 -6.94 -6.06 -16.06
N PHE A 334 -7.64 -6.14 -17.18
CA PHE A 334 -7.13 -5.70 -18.49
C PHE A 334 -7.66 -4.31 -18.85
N ILE A 335 -6.84 -3.52 -19.55
CA ILE A 335 -7.21 -2.22 -20.13
C ILE A 335 -6.89 -2.16 -21.64
N ASP A 336 -7.58 -1.28 -22.37
CA ASP A 336 -7.47 -1.09 -23.83
C ASP A 336 -6.26 -0.23 -24.28
N LYS A 337 -5.21 -0.17 -23.46
CA LYS A 337 -3.98 0.62 -23.68
C LYS A 337 -2.77 -0.27 -23.44
N GLY A 338 -1.75 -0.18 -24.30
CA GLY A 338 -0.52 -0.95 -24.14
C GLY A 338 0.70 -0.30 -24.80
N ARG A 339 1.61 -1.15 -25.30
CA ARG A 339 2.78 -0.90 -26.18
C ARG A 339 2.65 0.42 -26.94
N ARG A 340 1.77 0.39 -27.93
CA ARG A 340 1.56 1.42 -28.94
C ARG A 340 1.02 2.74 -28.39
N ASP A 341 0.32 2.72 -27.26
CA ASP A 341 -0.23 3.93 -26.60
C ASP A 341 0.79 4.58 -25.63
N GLY A 342 1.99 4.00 -25.47
CA GLY A 342 3.05 4.51 -24.61
C GLY A 342 2.90 4.15 -23.13
N VAL A 343 2.16 3.08 -22.81
CA VAL A 343 2.08 2.55 -21.43
C VAL A 343 3.39 1.86 -21.05
N THR A 344 3.85 2.04 -19.80
CA THR A 344 5.05 1.40 -19.24
C THR A 344 4.75 0.63 -17.96
N ILE A 345 5.54 -0.40 -17.68
CA ILE A 345 5.40 -1.24 -16.49
C ILE A 345 5.61 -0.35 -15.24
N GLY A 346 4.71 -0.46 -14.27
CA GLY A 346 4.64 0.39 -13.07
C GLY A 346 3.78 1.64 -13.21
N ASP A 347 3.27 1.97 -14.41
CA ASP A 347 2.30 3.07 -14.58
C ASP A 347 1.06 2.82 -13.70
N ILE A 348 0.51 3.89 -13.12
CA ILE A 348 -0.67 3.80 -12.25
C ILE A 348 -1.86 4.44 -12.96
N PHE A 349 -2.91 3.64 -13.14
CA PHE A 349 -4.20 4.04 -13.68
C PHE A 349 -5.26 4.00 -12.58
N GLU A 350 -6.18 4.94 -12.62
CA GLU A 350 -7.45 4.83 -11.88
C GLU A 350 -8.58 4.40 -12.84
N VAL A 351 -9.54 3.65 -12.29
CA VAL A 351 -10.85 3.39 -12.89
C VAL A 351 -11.83 4.35 -12.24
N TYR A 352 -12.60 5.08 -13.03
CA TYR A 352 -13.56 6.05 -12.50
C TYR A 352 -14.92 5.94 -13.20
N LYS A 353 -15.97 6.38 -12.52
CA LYS A 353 -17.28 6.62 -13.12
C LYS A 353 -17.40 8.12 -13.40
N PRO A 354 -17.59 8.56 -14.66
CA PRO A 354 -17.69 9.97 -14.98
C PRO A 354 -18.98 10.57 -14.42
N ALA A 355 -18.94 11.84 -14.04
CA ALA A 355 -20.12 12.58 -13.64
C ALA A 355 -21.17 12.59 -14.78
N GLN A 356 -22.44 12.40 -14.43
CA GLN A 356 -23.52 12.49 -15.43
C GLN A 356 -23.86 13.97 -15.67
N GLY A 357 -24.09 14.36 -16.93
CA GLY A 357 -24.11 15.77 -17.34
C GLY A 357 -25.36 16.60 -16.96
N PHE A 358 -26.07 16.26 -15.89
CA PHE A 358 -27.30 16.93 -15.46
C PHE A 358 -27.20 17.48 -14.03
N ALA A 359 -27.95 18.55 -13.74
CA ALA A 359 -27.96 19.16 -12.41
C ALA A 359 -28.47 18.16 -11.36
N GLY A 360 -27.68 17.93 -10.30
CA GLY A 360 -27.96 16.92 -9.26
C GLY A 360 -27.38 15.53 -9.52
N ALA A 361 -26.68 15.31 -10.64
CA ALA A 361 -25.92 14.10 -10.86
C ALA A 361 -24.78 13.92 -9.84
N ALA A 362 -24.39 12.66 -9.62
CA ALA A 362 -23.20 12.34 -8.85
C ALA A 362 -21.93 12.91 -9.52
N SER A 363 -21.00 13.41 -8.69
CA SER A 363 -19.65 13.78 -9.11
C SER A 363 -18.88 12.59 -9.67
N GLU A 364 -17.73 12.87 -10.30
CA GLU A 364 -16.79 11.82 -10.70
C GLU A 364 -16.40 10.97 -9.48
N GLU A 365 -16.49 9.64 -9.62
CA GLU A 365 -16.25 8.69 -8.53
C GLU A 365 -15.13 7.73 -8.92
N VAL A 366 -13.99 7.82 -8.23
CA VAL A 366 -12.90 6.85 -8.35
C VAL A 366 -13.37 5.50 -7.78
N ARG A 367 -13.38 4.47 -8.63
CA ARG A 367 -13.83 3.11 -8.29
C ARG A 367 -12.67 2.25 -7.81
N ALA A 368 -11.52 2.34 -8.48
CA ALA A 368 -10.32 1.58 -8.13
C ALA A 368 -9.03 2.22 -8.66
N VAL A 369 -7.89 1.79 -8.12
CA VAL A 369 -6.54 2.15 -8.59
C VAL A 369 -5.76 0.87 -8.88
N MET A 370 -5.12 0.82 -10.05
CA MET A 370 -4.29 -0.29 -10.51
C MET A 370 -2.90 0.16 -10.96
N MET A 371 -1.93 -0.73 -10.80
CA MET A 371 -0.57 -0.57 -11.32
C MET A 371 -0.35 -1.55 -12.47
N ILE A 372 0.17 -1.08 -13.60
CA ILE A 372 0.43 -1.91 -14.78
C ILE A 372 1.59 -2.85 -14.50
N VAL A 373 1.32 -4.16 -14.52
CA VAL A 373 2.31 -5.21 -14.21
C VAL A 373 2.78 -5.99 -15.44
N HIS A 374 1.99 -6.03 -16.52
CA HIS A 374 2.36 -6.69 -17.77
C HIS A 374 1.77 -5.91 -18.95
N ILE A 375 2.47 -5.88 -20.09
CA ILE A 375 2.10 -5.06 -21.26
C ILE A 375 2.18 -5.87 -22.55
N ARG A 376 1.16 -5.73 -23.39
CA ARG A 376 1.10 -6.22 -24.77
C ARG A 376 1.00 -5.03 -25.72
N GLU A 377 0.84 -5.24 -27.02
CA GLU A 377 1.00 -4.15 -27.99
C GLU A 377 -0.17 -3.15 -27.96
N ARG A 378 -1.38 -3.63 -27.65
CA ARG A 378 -2.62 -2.86 -27.64
C ARG A 378 -3.36 -2.88 -26.29
N SER A 379 -2.93 -3.73 -25.36
CA SER A 379 -3.54 -3.96 -24.05
C SER A 379 -2.47 -4.06 -22.95
N ALA A 380 -2.91 -3.90 -21.71
CA ALA A 380 -2.06 -4.07 -20.53
C ALA A 380 -2.85 -4.72 -19.38
N THR A 381 -2.11 -5.41 -18.53
CA THR A 381 -2.62 -6.05 -17.32
C THR A 381 -2.24 -5.20 -16.11
N GLY A 382 -3.25 -4.67 -15.41
CA GLY A 382 -3.12 -3.95 -14.16
C GLY A 382 -3.39 -4.85 -12.95
N LEU A 383 -2.57 -4.73 -11.91
CA LEU A 383 -2.80 -5.28 -10.59
C LEU A 383 -3.58 -4.27 -9.75
N LEU A 384 -4.75 -4.64 -9.21
CA LEU A 384 -5.53 -3.79 -8.33
C LEU A 384 -4.80 -3.53 -7.00
N LEU A 385 -4.47 -2.26 -6.75
CA LEU A 385 -3.85 -1.79 -5.50
C LEU A 385 -4.91 -1.43 -4.45
N GLN A 386 -5.98 -0.76 -4.89
CA GLN A 386 -7.05 -0.28 -4.03
C GLN A 386 -8.40 -0.36 -4.76
N ILE A 387 -9.44 -0.73 -4.03
CA ILE A 387 -10.82 -0.75 -4.50
C ILE A 387 -11.63 0.12 -3.54
N SER A 388 -12.19 1.21 -4.05
CA SER A 388 -13.16 2.03 -3.31
C SER A 388 -14.59 1.58 -3.60
N ASN A 389 -14.82 0.94 -4.75
CA ASN A 389 -16.11 0.34 -5.09
C ASN A 389 -15.90 -0.92 -5.96
N PRO A 390 -16.45 -2.09 -5.59
CA PRO A 390 -16.21 -3.34 -6.30
C PRO A 390 -16.96 -3.48 -7.64
N ALA A 391 -17.87 -2.55 -7.98
CA ALA A 391 -18.53 -2.51 -9.28
C ALA A 391 -17.57 -1.96 -10.37
N LEU A 392 -16.71 -2.85 -10.87
CA LEU A 392 -15.72 -2.59 -11.92
C LEU A 392 -16.19 -3.16 -13.27
N ASP A 393 -17.28 -2.58 -13.78
CA ASP A 393 -17.92 -2.99 -15.03
C ASP A 393 -17.01 -2.79 -16.25
N GLN A 394 -17.13 -3.70 -17.23
CA GLN A 394 -16.45 -3.58 -18.52
C GLN A 394 -16.88 -2.29 -19.24
N GLY A 395 -15.91 -1.57 -19.79
CA GLY A 395 -16.11 -0.31 -20.50
C GLY A 395 -16.04 0.96 -19.65
N LEU A 396 -15.90 0.85 -18.31
CA LEU A 396 -15.60 2.00 -17.45
C LEU A 396 -14.32 2.71 -17.93
N PRO A 397 -14.29 4.06 -17.94
CA PRO A 397 -13.10 4.78 -18.34
C PRO A 397 -11.97 4.60 -17.31
N VAL A 398 -10.74 4.57 -17.82
CA VAL A 398 -9.52 4.61 -17.02
C VAL A 398 -8.67 5.82 -17.42
N ARG A 399 -7.93 6.40 -16.47
CA ARG A 399 -6.93 7.45 -16.76
C ARG A 399 -5.61 7.17 -16.05
N LEU A 400 -4.51 7.41 -16.75
CA LEU A 400 -3.17 7.42 -16.19
C LEU A 400 -3.04 8.59 -15.20
N VAL A 401 -2.62 8.31 -13.97
CA VAL A 401 -2.44 9.33 -12.91
C VAL A 401 -1.02 9.46 -12.43
N LYS A 402 -0.20 8.40 -12.54
CA LYS A 402 1.23 8.45 -12.25
C LYS A 402 1.97 7.65 -13.32
N LYS A 403 2.93 8.30 -13.99
CA LYS A 403 3.76 7.74 -15.06
C LYS A 403 5.09 7.27 -14.47
N MET A 404 5.55 6.08 -14.84
CA MET A 404 6.91 5.67 -14.52
C MET A 404 7.92 6.40 -15.40
N PRO A 405 9.05 6.88 -14.85
CA PRO A 405 10.17 7.33 -15.66
C PRO A 405 10.70 6.16 -16.51
N SER A 406 10.88 6.42 -17.80
CA SER A 406 11.27 5.48 -18.85
C SER A 406 12.78 5.36 -19.03
#